data_AF-A0AAW6H8D1-F1
#
_entry.id   AF-A0AAW6H8D1-F1
#
_cell.length_a   1.000
_cell.length_b   1.000
_cell.length_c   1.000
_cell.angle_alpha   90.00
_cell.angle_beta   90.00
_cell.angle_gamma   90.00
#
_symmetry.space_group_name_H-M   'P 1'
#
loop_
_entity.id
_entity.type
_entity.pdbx_description
1 polymer ?
#
loop_
_entity_poly.entity_id
_entity_poly.type
_entity_poly.pdbx_seq_one_letter_code
_entity_poly.pdbx_strand_id
1 'polypeptide(L)'
;MNEKEFNGLILAELVKIANDVFTNEIEIAPGTYTAAELAKLKDANGNEINIKYLCVDAKLNITDFRTVQINSFKCSFPVDQVFNLVWQFEKLISTKQANKTRFTKIEERENIVCSFDMWIIKEHLNITKLVTKDPLRPAFNYIYLDPYKSALVASDGRTLKEYPVIIETSGLLPDGLKLFINPKHLKEMVGRCSVCVCNQDGGNITEITNDKKQTFVCDFAGYFPNYRLVYPHLSKDGFIKIQKSELKAVAGFVKEIAKRNKK
;
A
#
# COMPACT_ATOMS: atom_id res chain seq x y z
N MET A 1 6.93 7.96 -33.04
CA MET A 1 6.61 6.97 -31.99
C MET A 1 7.04 5.63 -32.51
N ASN A 2 7.92 4.92 -31.81
CA ASN A 2 8.28 3.56 -32.21
C ASN A 2 7.15 2.57 -31.83
N GLU A 3 7.17 1.38 -32.42
CA GLU A 3 6.14 0.36 -32.21
C GLU A 3 5.97 0.00 -30.73
N LYS A 4 7.08 -0.08 -29.98
CA LYS A 4 7.06 -0.39 -28.55
C LYS A 4 6.38 0.70 -27.71
N GLU A 5 6.64 1.97 -28.02
CA GLU A 5 5.98 3.12 -27.40
C GLU A 5 4.49 3.12 -27.68
N PHE A 6 4.09 2.87 -28.93
CA PHE A 6 2.68 2.83 -29.32
C PHE A 6 1.92 1.70 -28.63
N ASN A 7 2.52 0.51 -28.57
CA ASN A 7 1.96 -0.62 -27.82
C ASN A 7 1.92 -0.36 -26.31
N GLY A 8 2.85 0.44 -25.78
CA GLY A 8 2.81 0.93 -24.40
C GLY A 8 1.60 1.84 -24.13
N LEU A 9 1.24 2.72 -25.08
CA LEU A 9 0.03 3.56 -24.98
C LEU A 9 -1.25 2.72 -25.03
N ILE A 10 -1.30 1.72 -25.92
CA ILE A 10 -2.44 0.79 -25.99
C ILE A 10 -2.57 0.01 -24.67
N LEU A 11 -1.46 -0.50 -24.13
CA LEU A 11 -1.45 -1.19 -22.85
C LEU A 11 -1.98 -0.30 -21.71
N ALA A 12 -1.58 0.98 -21.67
CA ALA A 12 -2.05 1.90 -20.64
C ALA A 12 -3.57 2.09 -20.67
N GLU A 13 -4.17 2.24 -21.86
CA GLU A 13 -5.62 2.36 -22.01
C GLU A 13 -6.34 1.03 -21.71
N LEU A 14 -5.78 -0.10 -22.14
CA LEU A 14 -6.31 -1.43 -21.79
C LEU A 14 -6.29 -1.66 -20.27
N VAL A 15 -5.23 -1.28 -19.57
CA VAL A 15 -5.13 -1.39 -18.11
C VAL A 15 -6.17 -0.52 -17.43
N LYS A 16 -6.44 0.68 -17.94
CA LYS A 16 -7.50 1.55 -17.41
C LYS A 16 -8.88 0.91 -17.55
N ILE A 17 -9.21 0.38 -18.74
CA ILE A 17 -10.47 -0.33 -18.99
C ILE A 17 -10.56 -1.59 -18.11
N ALA A 18 -9.48 -2.38 -18.02
CA ALA A 18 -9.43 -3.59 -17.22
C ALA A 18 -9.68 -3.32 -15.72
N ASN A 19 -9.16 -2.21 -15.18
CA ASN A 19 -9.40 -1.83 -13.79
C ASN A 19 -10.88 -1.49 -13.55
N ASP A 20 -11.53 -0.81 -14.49
CA ASP A 20 -12.95 -0.48 -14.39
C ASP A 20 -13.82 -1.74 -14.42
N VAL A 21 -13.58 -2.63 -15.40
CA VAL A 21 -14.24 -3.93 -15.52
C VAL A 21 -14.02 -4.78 -14.26
N PHE A 22 -12.78 -4.86 -13.79
CA PHE A 22 -12.43 -5.66 -12.60
C PHE A 22 -13.12 -5.16 -11.32
N THR A 23 -13.30 -3.84 -11.20
CA THR A 23 -13.88 -3.23 -10.00
C THR A 23 -15.40 -3.33 -10.01
N ASN A 24 -16.02 -3.01 -11.14
CA ASN A 24 -17.45 -2.68 -11.20
C ASN A 24 -18.30 -3.74 -11.93
N GLU A 25 -17.69 -4.55 -12.80
CA GLU A 25 -18.45 -5.34 -13.77
C GLU A 25 -18.22 -6.84 -13.67
N ILE A 26 -17.41 -7.30 -12.72
CA ILE A 26 -17.19 -8.73 -12.47
C ILE A 26 -17.39 -9.08 -11.00
N GLU A 27 -17.88 -10.30 -10.78
CA GLU A 27 -17.80 -11.00 -9.50
C GLU A 27 -16.62 -12.00 -9.58
N ILE A 28 -15.70 -11.90 -8.63
CA ILE A 28 -14.54 -12.77 -8.47
C ILE A 28 -14.23 -12.88 -6.97
N ALA A 29 -13.66 -14.02 -6.56
CA ALA A 29 -13.21 -14.20 -5.19
C ALA A 29 -12.17 -13.14 -4.77
N PRO A 30 -12.06 -12.82 -3.47
CA PRO A 30 -11.00 -11.94 -2.97
C PRO A 30 -9.61 -12.51 -3.27
N GLY A 31 -8.69 -11.64 -3.67
CA GLY A 31 -7.34 -12.05 -4.05
C GLY A 31 -6.62 -11.00 -4.88
N THR A 32 -5.34 -11.25 -5.13
CA THR A 32 -4.52 -10.44 -6.06
C THR A 32 -4.14 -11.29 -7.26
N TYR A 33 -4.53 -10.81 -8.44
CA TYR A 33 -4.43 -11.54 -9.70
C TYR A 33 -3.63 -10.74 -10.72
N THR A 34 -2.87 -11.44 -11.55
CA THR A 34 -2.26 -10.88 -12.77
C THR A 34 -3.22 -11.01 -13.94
N ALA A 35 -3.05 -10.17 -14.97
CA ALA A 35 -3.82 -10.29 -16.22
C ALA A 35 -3.74 -11.71 -16.82
N ALA A 36 -2.58 -12.37 -16.68
CA ALA A 36 -2.36 -13.72 -17.16
C ALA A 36 -3.20 -14.78 -16.42
N GLU A 37 -3.34 -14.65 -15.11
CA GLU A 37 -4.14 -15.57 -14.29
C GLU A 37 -5.63 -15.42 -14.62
N LEU A 38 -6.10 -14.17 -14.71
CA LEU A 38 -7.48 -13.85 -15.10
C LEU A 38 -7.81 -14.33 -16.52
N ALA A 39 -6.90 -14.11 -17.48
CA ALA A 39 -7.09 -14.55 -18.87
C ALA A 39 -7.11 -16.09 -19.02
N LYS A 40 -6.36 -16.79 -18.17
CA LYS A 40 -6.30 -18.27 -18.18
C LYS A 40 -7.33 -18.93 -17.27
N LEU A 41 -8.03 -18.15 -16.45
CA LEU A 41 -8.89 -18.62 -15.38
C LEU A 41 -8.17 -19.60 -14.44
N LYS A 42 -6.88 -19.36 -14.18
CA LYS A 42 -6.05 -20.20 -13.30
C LYS A 42 -5.05 -19.38 -12.51
N ASP A 43 -4.95 -19.66 -11.22
CA ASP A 43 -3.97 -19.03 -10.33
C ASP A 43 -2.54 -19.61 -10.53
N ALA A 44 -1.56 -19.05 -9.82
CA ALA A 44 -0.17 -19.54 -9.85
C ALA A 44 0.01 -21.00 -9.38
N ASN A 45 -0.93 -21.55 -8.62
CA ASN A 45 -0.92 -22.95 -8.15
C ASN A 45 -1.67 -23.89 -9.11
N GLY A 46 -2.31 -23.36 -10.15
CA GLY A 46 -3.12 -24.11 -11.11
C GLY A 46 -4.57 -24.31 -10.70
N ASN A 47 -5.03 -23.68 -9.61
CA ASN A 47 -6.43 -23.71 -9.20
C ASN A 47 -7.27 -22.88 -10.16
N GLU A 48 -8.51 -23.29 -10.39
CA GLU A 48 -9.44 -22.55 -11.26
C GLU A 48 -9.89 -21.25 -10.60
N ILE A 49 -9.91 -20.18 -11.40
CA ILE A 49 -10.45 -18.88 -11.03
C ILE A 49 -11.81 -18.73 -11.73
N ASN A 50 -12.86 -18.56 -10.94
CA ASN A 50 -14.20 -18.31 -11.46
C ASN A 50 -14.46 -16.80 -11.53
N ILE A 51 -14.76 -16.31 -12.73
CA ILE A 51 -15.13 -14.92 -13.00
C ILE A 51 -16.54 -14.92 -13.56
N LYS A 52 -17.45 -14.16 -12.96
CA LYS A 52 -18.78 -13.89 -13.52
C LYS A 52 -18.82 -12.45 -14.00
N TYR A 53 -18.98 -12.27 -15.30
CA TYR A 53 -19.16 -10.95 -15.91
C TYR A 53 -20.62 -10.53 -15.76
N LEU A 54 -20.86 -9.38 -15.15
CA LEU A 54 -22.21 -8.84 -14.90
C LEU A 54 -22.85 -8.29 -16.17
N CYS A 55 -22.02 -7.90 -17.13
CA CYS A 55 -22.39 -7.30 -18.42
C CYS A 55 -22.41 -8.31 -19.58
N VAL A 56 -22.30 -9.62 -19.30
CA VAL A 56 -22.36 -10.68 -20.31
C VAL A 56 -23.41 -11.69 -19.89
N ASP A 57 -24.41 -11.92 -20.74
CA ASP A 57 -25.39 -12.98 -20.55
C ASP A 57 -25.43 -13.86 -21.81
N ALA A 58 -24.86 -15.06 -21.69
CA ALA A 58 -24.80 -16.03 -22.79
C ALA A 58 -26.18 -16.60 -23.17
N LYS A 59 -27.16 -16.61 -22.26
CA LYS A 59 -28.53 -17.06 -22.54
C LYS A 59 -29.32 -15.99 -23.30
N LEU A 60 -29.01 -14.71 -23.04
CA LEU A 60 -29.63 -13.57 -23.71
C LEU A 60 -28.82 -13.04 -24.90
N ASN A 61 -27.68 -13.66 -25.23
CA ASN A 61 -26.74 -13.23 -26.26
C ASN A 61 -26.28 -11.76 -26.07
N ILE A 62 -26.16 -11.32 -24.82
CA ILE A 62 -25.70 -9.98 -24.47
C ILE A 62 -24.18 -10.05 -24.27
N THR A 63 -23.44 -9.25 -25.02
CA THR A 63 -22.00 -9.09 -24.86
C THR A 63 -21.67 -7.62 -25.00
N ASP A 64 -21.22 -7.04 -23.89
CA ASP A 64 -20.77 -5.66 -23.86
C ASP A 64 -19.41 -5.51 -24.54
N PHE A 65 -19.22 -4.38 -25.23
CA PHE A 65 -17.97 -4.06 -25.91
C PHE A 65 -17.28 -2.88 -25.22
N ARG A 66 -15.94 -2.93 -25.21
CA ARG A 66 -15.09 -1.80 -24.82
C ARG A 66 -14.26 -1.38 -26.01
N THR A 67 -13.85 -0.12 -26.02
CA THR A 67 -13.11 0.45 -27.15
C THR A 67 -11.84 1.11 -26.65
N VAL A 68 -10.69 0.71 -27.20
CA VAL A 68 -9.44 1.46 -27.08
C VAL A 68 -9.36 2.42 -28.25
N GLN A 69 -9.03 3.68 -27.96
CA GLN A 69 -8.78 4.70 -28.97
C GLN A 69 -7.48 5.46 -28.66
N ILE A 70 -6.49 5.32 -29.53
CA ILE A 70 -5.19 6.01 -29.43
C ILE A 70 -4.92 6.69 -30.77
N ASN A 71 -4.94 8.02 -30.82
CA ASN A 71 -4.86 8.79 -32.06
C ASN A 71 -5.91 8.32 -33.09
N SER A 72 -5.47 7.88 -34.26
CA SER A 72 -6.31 7.32 -35.33
C SER A 72 -6.61 5.83 -35.17
N PHE A 73 -5.95 5.12 -34.24
CA PHE A 73 -6.23 3.72 -33.96
C PHE A 73 -7.46 3.60 -33.08
N LYS A 74 -8.42 2.79 -33.51
CA LYS A 74 -9.64 2.47 -32.76
C LYS A 74 -9.90 0.98 -32.88
N CYS A 75 -10.05 0.29 -31.75
CA CYS A 75 -10.36 -1.13 -31.71
C CYS A 75 -11.39 -1.40 -30.63
N SER A 76 -12.48 -2.07 -31.01
CA SER A 76 -13.52 -2.52 -30.09
C SER A 76 -13.40 -4.02 -29.87
N PHE A 77 -13.59 -4.46 -28.63
CA PHE A 77 -13.46 -5.86 -28.25
C PHE A 77 -14.52 -6.24 -27.20
N PRO A 78 -14.92 -7.52 -27.14
CA PRO A 78 -15.79 -8.04 -26.08
C PRO A 78 -15.16 -7.84 -24.70
N VAL A 79 -15.95 -7.44 -23.72
CA VAL A 79 -15.48 -7.14 -22.35
C VAL A 79 -14.73 -8.32 -21.69
N ASP A 80 -15.12 -9.56 -22.00
CA ASP A 80 -14.50 -10.78 -21.48
C ASP A 80 -13.07 -11.04 -22.01
N GLN A 81 -12.66 -10.33 -23.06
CA GLN A 81 -11.30 -10.38 -23.61
C GLN A 81 -10.33 -9.41 -22.95
N VAL A 82 -10.80 -8.51 -22.07
CA VAL A 82 -9.99 -7.39 -21.57
C VAL A 82 -8.69 -7.85 -20.90
N PHE A 83 -8.75 -8.87 -20.03
CA PHE A 83 -7.56 -9.36 -19.32
C PHE A 83 -6.60 -10.10 -20.25
N ASN A 84 -7.12 -10.82 -21.25
CA ASN A 84 -6.30 -11.46 -22.29
C ASN A 84 -5.53 -10.40 -23.09
N LEU A 85 -6.19 -9.32 -23.51
CA LEU A 85 -5.54 -8.23 -24.24
C LEU A 85 -4.46 -7.56 -23.42
N VAL A 86 -4.71 -7.22 -22.15
CA VAL A 86 -3.68 -6.70 -21.23
C VAL A 86 -2.49 -7.64 -21.18
N TRP A 87 -2.73 -8.94 -21.00
CA TRP A 87 -1.67 -9.95 -20.92
C TRP A 87 -0.85 -10.06 -22.22
N GLN A 88 -1.49 -10.03 -23.39
CA GLN A 88 -0.77 -10.07 -24.67
C GLN A 88 0.08 -8.81 -24.88
N PHE A 89 -0.44 -7.62 -24.56
CA PHE A 89 0.32 -6.38 -24.71
C PHE A 89 1.47 -6.27 -23.71
N GLU A 90 1.29 -6.76 -22.47
CA GLU A 90 2.40 -6.89 -21.51
C GLU A 90 3.55 -7.74 -22.05
N LYS A 91 3.24 -8.87 -22.73
CA LYS A 91 4.23 -9.70 -23.40
C LYS A 91 4.88 -8.96 -24.57
N LEU A 92 4.07 -8.30 -25.40
CA LEU A 92 4.51 -7.66 -26.62
C LEU A 92 5.54 -6.55 -26.37
N ILE A 93 5.39 -5.80 -25.27
CA ILE A 93 6.39 -4.79 -24.87
C ILE A 93 7.48 -5.33 -23.92
N SER A 94 7.48 -6.63 -23.64
CA SER A 94 8.42 -7.31 -22.73
C SER A 94 8.41 -6.76 -21.29
N THR A 95 7.22 -6.60 -20.72
CA THR A 95 7.04 -6.12 -19.35
C THR A 95 7.62 -7.12 -18.35
N LYS A 96 8.54 -6.65 -17.49
CA LYS A 96 9.13 -7.46 -16.41
C LYS A 96 8.06 -7.89 -15.41
N GLN A 97 8.19 -9.09 -14.82
CA GLN A 97 7.23 -9.63 -13.86
C GLN A 97 6.92 -8.66 -12.69
N ALA A 98 7.91 -7.93 -12.20
CA ALA A 98 7.74 -6.96 -11.11
C ALA A 98 6.87 -5.74 -11.49
N ASN A 99 6.70 -5.48 -12.80
CA ASN A 99 6.00 -4.32 -13.33
C ASN A 99 4.67 -4.70 -14.01
N LYS A 100 4.29 -5.98 -14.00
CA LYS A 100 2.99 -6.40 -14.53
C LYS A 100 1.87 -5.86 -13.65
N THR A 101 0.76 -5.53 -14.29
CA THR A 101 -0.44 -5.05 -13.60
C THR A 101 -0.99 -6.14 -12.69
N ARG A 102 -1.38 -5.73 -11.48
CA ARG A 102 -2.04 -6.59 -10.50
C ARG A 102 -3.41 -6.01 -10.19
N PHE A 103 -4.42 -6.87 -10.21
CA PHE A 103 -5.79 -6.55 -9.89
C PHE A 103 -6.11 -7.19 -8.53
N THR A 104 -6.56 -6.39 -7.58
CA THR A 104 -6.83 -6.87 -6.21
C THR A 104 -8.31 -6.70 -5.90
N LYS A 105 -9.03 -7.82 -5.72
CA LYS A 105 -10.40 -7.81 -5.21
C LYS A 105 -10.32 -8.06 -3.71
N ILE A 106 -10.97 -7.19 -2.94
CA ILE A 106 -11.08 -7.33 -1.50
C ILE A 106 -12.43 -8.00 -1.20
N GLU A 107 -12.48 -8.74 -0.11
CA GLU A 107 -13.75 -9.20 0.46
C GLU A 107 -14.59 -7.96 0.83
N GLU A 108 -15.77 -7.81 0.24
CA GLU A 108 -16.71 -6.78 0.67
C GLU A 108 -17.17 -7.14 2.08
N ARG A 109 -16.63 -6.42 3.07
CA ARG A 109 -16.89 -6.67 4.49
C ARG A 109 -17.97 -5.71 4.97
N GLU A 110 -19.10 -6.24 5.41
CA GLU A 110 -20.25 -5.47 5.91
C GLU A 110 -19.97 -4.72 7.23
N ASN A 111 -18.80 -4.94 7.86
CA ASN A 111 -18.48 -4.45 9.20
C ASN A 111 -17.40 -3.35 9.22
N ILE A 112 -17.55 -2.30 8.40
CA ILE A 112 -16.64 -1.16 8.44
C ILE A 112 -16.80 -0.40 9.77
N VAL A 113 -15.70 -0.31 10.53
CA VAL A 113 -15.61 0.42 11.79
C VAL A 113 -15.32 1.89 11.54
N CYS A 114 -14.36 2.20 10.66
CA CYS A 114 -14.10 3.55 10.20
C CYS A 114 -13.25 3.55 8.92
N SER A 115 -13.24 4.69 8.23
CA SER A 115 -12.34 4.95 7.11
C SER A 115 -11.84 6.39 7.13
N PHE A 116 -10.64 6.58 6.60
CA PHE A 116 -10.01 7.90 6.47
C PHE A 116 -8.90 7.85 5.43
N ASP A 117 -8.50 9.00 4.92
CA ASP A 117 -7.34 9.15 4.06
C ASP A 117 -6.12 9.61 4.85
N MET A 118 -4.94 9.20 4.42
CA MET A 118 -3.67 9.67 4.96
C MET A 118 -2.61 9.91 3.88
N TRP A 119 -1.62 10.74 4.19
CA TRP A 119 -0.52 11.04 3.27
C TRP A 119 0.84 10.63 3.83
N ILE A 120 1.53 9.77 3.07
CA ILE A 120 2.89 9.34 3.38
C ILE A 120 3.88 10.03 2.45
N ILE A 121 4.84 10.77 3.01
CA ILE A 121 5.93 11.38 2.25
C ILE A 121 7.22 10.58 2.38
N LYS A 122 8.17 10.81 1.46
CA LYS A 122 9.48 10.12 1.44
C LYS A 122 10.23 10.22 2.77
N GLU A 123 10.05 11.31 3.53
CA GLU A 123 10.73 11.48 4.81
C GLU A 123 10.26 10.47 5.87
N HIS A 124 8.98 10.12 5.86
CA HIS A 124 8.37 9.15 6.79
C HIS A 124 9.05 7.78 6.71
N LEU A 125 9.61 7.42 5.55
CA LEU A 125 10.32 6.15 5.36
C LEU A 125 11.48 5.96 6.34
N ASN A 126 12.07 7.05 6.85
CA ASN A 126 13.13 6.98 7.86
C ASN A 126 12.67 6.37 9.18
N ILE A 127 11.37 6.31 9.46
CA ILE A 127 10.84 5.72 10.70
C ILE A 127 11.09 4.21 10.77
N THR A 128 11.16 3.54 9.62
CA THR A 128 11.45 2.09 9.50
C THR A 128 12.77 1.69 10.15
N LYS A 129 13.72 2.62 10.28
CA LYS A 129 15.05 2.39 10.90
C LYS A 129 14.99 2.14 12.40
N LEU A 130 13.90 2.52 13.07
CA LEU A 130 13.70 2.28 14.50
C LEU A 130 12.81 1.07 14.79
N VAL A 131 12.28 0.42 13.75
CA VAL A 131 11.55 -0.83 13.93
C VAL A 131 12.57 -1.93 14.22
N THR A 132 12.38 -2.63 15.34
CA THR A 132 13.27 -3.71 15.79
C THR A 132 12.53 -5.05 15.73
N LYS A 133 13.25 -6.17 15.74
CA LYS A 133 12.64 -7.49 15.95
C LYS A 133 12.75 -7.84 17.43
N ASP A 134 11.75 -7.43 18.19
CA ASP A 134 11.61 -7.73 19.60
C ASP A 134 10.52 -8.82 19.78
N PRO A 135 10.90 -10.07 20.11
CA PRO A 135 9.94 -11.15 20.31
C PRO A 135 9.11 -10.97 21.59
N LEU A 136 9.62 -10.22 22.59
CA LEU A 136 8.92 -9.97 23.85
C LEU A 136 7.93 -8.80 23.73
N ARG A 137 8.19 -7.89 22.80
CA ARG A 137 7.34 -6.70 22.56
C ARG A 137 6.98 -6.60 21.07
N PRO A 138 6.04 -7.43 20.58
CA PRO A 138 5.71 -7.50 19.15
C PRO A 138 5.29 -6.17 18.53
N ALA A 139 4.70 -5.25 19.31
CA ALA A 139 4.32 -3.92 18.83
C ALA A 139 5.50 -3.10 18.28
N PHE A 140 6.73 -3.33 18.75
CA PHE A 140 7.95 -2.67 18.26
C PHE A 140 8.46 -3.23 16.93
N ASN A 141 7.87 -4.32 16.43
CA ASN A 141 8.14 -4.90 15.12
C ASN A 141 7.41 -4.19 13.98
N TYR A 142 6.57 -3.21 14.32
CA TYR A 142 5.72 -2.48 13.40
C TYR A 142 5.86 -0.98 13.61
N ILE A 143 5.33 -0.23 12.66
CA ILE A 143 5.13 1.20 12.79
C ILE A 143 3.73 1.41 13.33
N TYR A 144 3.58 2.09 14.44
CA TYR A 144 2.28 2.46 14.98
C TYR A 144 1.74 3.69 14.24
N LEU A 145 0.52 3.59 13.72
CA LEU A 145 -0.24 4.72 13.20
C LEU A 145 -1.19 5.19 14.30
N ASP A 146 -0.93 6.38 14.83
CA ASP A 146 -1.78 7.03 15.81
C ASP A 146 -2.70 8.03 15.07
N PRO A 147 -3.96 7.65 14.78
CA PRO A 147 -4.81 8.49 13.97
C PRO A 147 -5.33 9.70 14.76
N TYR A 148 -5.41 9.62 16.09
CA TYR A 148 -5.86 10.71 16.97
C TYR A 148 -4.82 11.81 17.13
N LYS A 149 -3.54 11.45 16.99
CA LYS A 149 -2.41 12.40 17.02
C LYS A 149 -1.89 12.72 15.63
N SER A 150 -2.48 12.10 14.61
CA SER A 150 -2.08 12.23 13.20
C SER A 150 -0.57 11.99 13.06
N ALA A 151 -0.10 10.82 13.51
CA ALA A 151 1.32 10.52 13.59
C ALA A 151 1.67 9.06 13.24
N LEU A 152 2.83 8.86 12.63
CA LEU A 152 3.54 7.58 12.62
C LEU A 152 4.54 7.55 13.78
N VAL A 153 4.58 6.44 14.49
CA VAL A 153 5.43 6.24 15.65
C VAL A 153 6.17 4.92 15.53
N ALA A 154 7.47 4.91 15.81
CA ALA A 154 8.24 3.68 15.99
C ALA A 154 9.25 3.84 17.12
N SER A 155 9.54 2.73 17.80
CA SER A 155 10.49 2.68 18.90
C SER A 155 11.20 1.33 18.94
N ASP A 156 12.46 1.34 19.35
CA ASP A 156 13.22 0.13 19.70
C ASP A 156 13.28 -0.10 21.23
N GLY A 157 12.49 0.66 21.99
CA GLY A 157 12.49 0.69 23.45
C GLY A 157 13.59 1.55 24.08
N ARG A 158 14.51 2.11 23.29
CA ARG A 158 15.55 3.06 23.72
C ARG A 158 15.41 4.42 23.04
N THR A 159 15.06 4.40 21.77
CA THR A 159 14.85 5.57 20.92
C THR A 159 13.42 5.54 20.41
N LEU A 160 12.74 6.68 20.49
CA LEU A 160 11.41 6.88 19.95
C LEU A 160 11.48 7.91 18.82
N LYS A 161 10.71 7.68 17.75
CA LYS A 161 10.50 8.70 16.71
C LYS A 161 9.04 8.80 16.36
N GLU A 162 8.58 10.04 16.28
CA GLU A 162 7.25 10.44 15.81
C GLU A 162 7.44 11.24 14.52
N TYR A 163 6.60 10.97 13.52
CA TYR A 163 6.46 11.79 12.33
C TYR A 163 4.99 12.22 12.21
N PRO A 164 4.70 13.52 12.07
CA PRO A 164 3.35 13.98 11.79
C PRO A 164 2.89 13.49 10.41
N VAL A 165 1.63 13.13 10.29
CA VAL A 165 0.96 12.62 9.09
C VAL A 165 -0.29 13.43 8.88
N ILE A 166 -0.60 13.77 7.63
CA ILE A 166 -1.90 14.38 7.32
C ILE A 166 -2.93 13.25 7.28
N ILE A 167 -4.00 13.41 8.07
CA ILE A 167 -5.15 12.49 8.09
C ILE A 167 -6.41 13.30 7.82
N GLU A 168 -7.20 12.84 6.86
CA GLU A 168 -8.52 13.40 6.53
C GLU A 168 -9.59 12.35 6.79
N THR A 169 -10.55 12.69 7.66
CA THR A 169 -11.67 11.81 8.01
C THR A 169 -12.99 12.53 7.81
N SER A 170 -14.01 11.80 7.36
CA SER A 170 -15.38 12.30 7.18
C SER A 170 -16.22 12.26 8.46
N GLY A 171 -15.69 11.67 9.55
CA GLY A 171 -16.41 11.48 10.81
C GLY A 171 -15.50 11.35 12.01
N LEU A 172 -16.10 11.08 13.18
CA LEU A 172 -15.33 10.79 14.39
C LEU A 172 -14.70 9.41 14.30
N LEU A 173 -13.43 9.33 14.65
CA LEU A 173 -12.74 8.05 14.78
C LEU A 173 -13.23 7.35 16.05
N PRO A 174 -13.58 6.05 16.00
CA PRO A 174 -13.89 5.26 17.18
C PRO A 174 -12.74 5.29 18.17
N ASP A 175 -13.00 5.17 19.47
CA ASP A 175 -11.94 5.17 20.49
C ASP A 175 -11.10 3.87 20.47
N GLY A 176 -9.83 3.99 20.85
CA GLY A 176 -8.96 2.83 21.08
C GLY A 176 -8.51 2.07 19.81
N LEU A 177 -8.51 2.72 18.64
CA LEU A 177 -7.96 2.17 17.40
C LEU A 177 -6.48 1.81 17.57
N LYS A 178 -6.12 0.63 17.08
CA LYS A 178 -4.78 0.05 17.17
C LYS A 178 -4.31 -0.29 15.77
N LEU A 179 -3.65 0.67 15.13
CA LEU A 179 -3.29 0.57 13.73
C LEU A 179 -1.77 0.39 13.60
N PHE A 180 -1.35 -0.66 12.91
CA PHE A 180 0.05 -1.01 12.75
C PHE A 180 0.39 -1.20 11.29
N ILE A 181 1.51 -0.64 10.83
CA ILE A 181 1.97 -0.76 9.46
C ILE A 181 3.23 -1.63 9.46
N ASN A 182 3.25 -2.65 8.60
CA ASN A 182 4.46 -3.43 8.37
C ASN A 182 5.52 -2.51 7.72
N PRO A 183 6.74 -2.41 8.29
CA PRO A 183 7.79 -1.53 7.74
C PRO A 183 8.14 -1.84 6.28
N LYS A 184 7.94 -3.09 5.83
CA LYS A 184 8.19 -3.50 4.44
C LYS A 184 7.22 -2.86 3.45
N HIS A 185 6.00 -2.55 3.87
CA HIS A 185 4.95 -2.03 2.99
C HIS A 185 4.99 -0.50 2.88
N LEU A 186 5.55 0.21 3.87
CA LEU A 186 5.53 1.67 3.94
C LEU A 186 6.10 2.36 2.68
N LYS A 187 7.13 1.77 2.04
CA LYS A 187 7.71 2.33 0.82
C LYS A 187 6.71 2.41 -0.33
N GLU A 188 5.81 1.43 -0.44
CA GLU A 188 4.77 1.38 -1.47
C GLU A 188 3.57 2.27 -1.13
N MET A 189 3.52 2.81 0.10
CA MET A 189 2.45 3.70 0.58
C MET A 189 2.77 5.19 0.36
N VAL A 190 3.93 5.54 -0.21
CA VAL A 190 4.28 6.96 -0.46
C VAL A 190 3.27 7.59 -1.43
N GLY A 191 2.55 8.60 -0.98
CA GLY A 191 1.42 9.20 -1.68
C GLY A 191 0.20 9.31 -0.77
N ARG A 192 -0.98 9.46 -1.38
CA ARG A 192 -2.27 9.34 -0.69
C ARG A 192 -2.59 7.86 -0.50
N CYS A 193 -3.02 7.50 0.70
CA CYS A 193 -3.54 6.18 1.02
C CYS A 193 -4.94 6.31 1.63
N SER A 194 -5.83 5.42 1.24
CA SER A 194 -7.11 5.23 1.93
C SER A 194 -6.95 4.12 2.96
N VAL A 195 -7.37 4.39 4.19
CA VAL A 195 -7.35 3.46 5.31
C VAL A 195 -8.78 3.03 5.60
N CYS A 196 -8.99 1.72 5.69
CA CYS A 196 -10.24 1.11 6.09
C CYS A 196 -9.99 0.20 7.29
N VAL A 197 -10.82 0.32 8.33
CA VAL A 197 -10.78 -0.57 9.49
C VAL A 197 -12.07 -1.35 9.52
N CYS A 198 -11.99 -2.67 9.52
CA CYS A 198 -13.13 -3.58 9.52
C CYS A 198 -13.12 -4.45 10.78
N ASN A 199 -14.29 -4.72 11.35
CA ASN A 199 -14.43 -5.65 12.46
C ASN A 199 -14.52 -7.10 11.93
N GLN A 200 -13.76 -8.01 12.53
CA GLN A 200 -13.79 -9.45 12.24
C GLN A 200 -13.77 -10.28 13.52
N ASP A 201 -14.14 -11.56 13.40
CA ASP A 201 -13.97 -12.53 14.48
C ASP A 201 -12.50 -12.64 14.87
N GLY A 202 -12.19 -12.20 16.10
CA GLY A 202 -10.82 -12.12 16.62
C GLY A 202 -10.22 -10.70 16.64
N GLY A 203 -10.92 -9.68 16.15
CA GLY A 203 -10.56 -8.27 16.29
C GLY A 203 -10.64 -7.46 15.00
N ASN A 204 -10.25 -6.18 15.09
CA ASN A 204 -10.25 -5.30 13.92
C ASN A 204 -9.09 -5.62 12.98
N ILE A 205 -9.37 -5.65 11.68
CA ILE A 205 -8.37 -5.65 10.62
C ILE A 205 -8.26 -4.25 10.03
N THR A 206 -7.03 -3.83 9.74
CA THR A 206 -6.77 -2.57 9.05
C THR A 206 -6.26 -2.87 7.64
N GLU A 207 -6.81 -2.17 6.67
CA GLU A 207 -6.44 -2.25 5.27
C GLU A 207 -6.04 -0.86 4.79
N ILE A 208 -4.92 -0.80 4.07
CA ILE A 208 -4.40 0.46 3.53
C ILE A 208 -4.24 0.29 2.03
N THR A 209 -4.99 1.07 1.26
CA THR A 209 -4.95 1.07 -0.20
C THR A 209 -4.21 2.31 -0.70
N ASN A 210 -3.15 2.12 -1.48
CA ASN A 210 -2.41 3.24 -2.08
C ASN A 210 -3.07 3.79 -3.35
N ASP A 211 -2.51 4.86 -3.89
CA ASP A 211 -2.93 5.50 -5.14
C ASP A 211 -2.87 4.56 -6.36
N LYS A 212 -1.96 3.59 -6.35
CA LYS A 212 -1.84 2.52 -7.36
C LYS A 212 -2.86 1.38 -7.16
N LYS A 213 -3.84 1.54 -6.27
CA LYS A 213 -4.87 0.53 -5.95
C LYS A 213 -4.30 -0.79 -5.39
N GLN A 214 -3.11 -0.75 -4.83
CA GLN A 214 -2.55 -1.88 -4.09
C GLN A 214 -3.00 -1.80 -2.63
N THR A 215 -3.55 -2.89 -2.13
CA THR A 215 -4.06 -3.00 -0.76
C THR A 215 -3.10 -3.78 0.11
N PHE A 216 -2.82 -3.26 1.29
CA PHE A 216 -1.97 -3.87 2.31
C PHE A 216 -2.80 -4.18 3.55
N VAL A 217 -2.96 -5.47 3.84
CA VAL A 217 -3.55 -5.93 5.09
C VAL A 217 -2.53 -5.75 6.21
N CYS A 218 -2.96 -5.14 7.30
CA CYS A 218 -2.15 -4.77 8.44
C CYS A 218 -2.53 -5.62 9.65
N ASP A 219 -1.56 -6.37 10.16
CA ASP A 219 -1.76 -7.28 11.29
C ASP A 219 -1.93 -6.52 12.62
N PHE A 220 -2.74 -7.07 13.52
CA PHE A 220 -2.80 -6.61 14.89
C PHE A 220 -1.53 -7.02 15.64
N ALA A 221 -0.77 -6.04 16.14
CA ALA A 221 0.50 -6.26 16.84
C ALA A 221 0.43 -6.04 18.36
N GLY A 222 -0.77 -6.03 18.94
CA GLY A 222 -0.98 -5.79 20.36
C GLY A 222 -1.21 -4.31 20.70
N TYR A 223 -0.61 -3.85 21.79
CA TYR A 223 -0.74 -2.48 22.28
C TYR A 223 0.59 -1.76 22.15
N PHE A 224 0.60 -0.67 21.40
CA PHE A 224 1.76 0.22 21.42
C PHE A 224 1.76 0.98 22.76
N PRO A 225 2.91 1.10 23.46
CA PRO A 225 2.97 1.86 24.70
C PRO A 225 2.52 3.32 24.50
N ASN A 226 2.02 3.95 25.57
CA ASN A 226 1.72 5.38 25.55
C ASN A 226 3.03 6.18 25.42
N TYR A 227 3.43 6.42 24.18
CA TYR A 227 4.73 6.96 23.80
C TYR A 227 4.92 8.42 24.20
N ARG A 228 3.83 9.16 24.46
CA ARG A 228 3.93 10.56 24.90
C ARG A 228 4.32 10.70 26.36
N LEU A 229 4.21 9.64 27.17
CA LEU A 229 4.67 9.66 28.57
C LEU A 229 6.19 9.77 28.68
N VAL A 230 6.94 9.43 27.63
CA VAL A 230 8.41 9.54 27.60
C VAL A 230 8.89 10.83 26.95
N TYR A 231 8.00 11.77 26.63
CA TYR A 231 8.42 13.06 26.11
C TYR A 231 9.10 13.86 27.22
N PRO A 232 10.34 14.31 27.02
CA PRO A 232 11.03 15.07 28.04
C PRO A 232 10.30 16.40 28.25
N HIS A 233 10.13 16.78 29.51
CA HIS A 233 9.77 18.15 29.84
C HIS A 233 10.97 19.05 29.53
N LEU A 234 10.88 19.81 28.44
CA LEU A 234 11.95 20.71 28.01
C LEU A 234 11.82 22.06 28.73
N SER A 235 12.84 22.43 29.51
CA SER A 235 12.98 23.81 30.00
C SER A 235 13.54 24.71 28.89
N LYS A 236 13.26 26.02 28.96
CA LYS A 236 13.84 27.00 28.01
C LYS A 236 15.38 27.04 28.06
N ASP A 237 15.96 26.67 29.20
CA ASP A 237 17.41 26.65 29.40
C ASP A 237 18.09 25.39 28.83
N GLY A 238 17.30 24.37 28.45
CA GLY A 238 17.79 23.11 27.88
C GLY A 238 17.99 23.12 26.36
N PHE A 239 17.73 24.24 25.67
CA PHE A 239 17.84 24.32 24.22
C PHE A 239 19.27 24.62 23.78
N ILE A 240 19.83 23.72 22.98
CA ILE A 240 21.16 23.89 22.39
C ILE A 240 20.99 24.01 20.87
N LYS A 241 21.47 25.12 20.29
CA LYS A 241 21.51 25.33 18.84
C LYS A 241 22.89 24.97 18.32
N ILE A 242 22.98 23.91 17.51
CA ILE A 242 24.24 23.43 16.90
C ILE A 242 24.04 23.32 15.39
N GLN A 243 25.07 23.68 14.60
CA GLN A 243 25.02 23.45 13.16
C GLN A 243 25.12 21.95 12.84
N LYS A 244 24.25 21.46 11.96
CA LYS A 244 24.20 20.03 11.62
C LYS A 244 25.51 19.50 11.04
N SER A 245 26.27 20.34 10.33
CA SER A 245 27.61 20.04 9.81
C SER A 245 28.62 19.80 10.94
N GLU A 246 28.65 20.70 11.93
CA GLU A 246 29.54 20.61 13.10
C GLU A 246 29.23 19.39 13.95
N LEU A 247 27.95 19.12 14.22
CA LEU A 247 27.55 17.93 14.97
C LEU A 247 27.99 16.63 14.29
N LYS A 248 27.90 16.57 12.95
CA LYS A 248 28.39 15.42 12.18
C LYS A 248 29.90 15.29 12.28
N ALA A 249 30.65 16.39 12.21
CA ALA A 249 32.11 16.38 12.33
C ALA A 249 32.54 15.86 13.71
N VAL A 250 31.94 16.37 14.79
CA VAL A 250 32.19 15.92 16.17
C VAL A 250 31.83 14.45 16.34
N ALA A 251 30.65 14.02 15.87
CA ALA A 251 30.24 12.62 15.95
C ALA A 251 31.19 11.68 15.19
N GLY A 252 31.72 12.13 14.04
CA GLY A 252 32.73 11.39 13.28
C GLY A 252 34.05 11.25 14.05
N PHE A 253 34.55 12.36 14.61
CA PHE A 253 35.75 12.39 15.42
C PHE A 253 35.66 11.47 16.64
N VAL A 254 34.57 11.54 17.42
CA VAL A 254 34.34 10.69 18.59
C VAL A 254 34.32 9.21 18.22
N LYS A 255 33.68 8.85 17.09
CA LYS A 255 33.66 7.47 16.59
C LYS A 255 35.06 6.95 16.27
N GLU A 256 35.92 7.78 15.67
CA GLU A 256 37.30 7.38 15.35
C GLU A 256 38.14 7.15 16.61
N ILE A 257 37.99 8.00 17.63
CA ILE A 257 38.64 7.76 18.93
C ILE A 257 38.15 6.45 19.56
N ALA A 258 36.83 6.23 19.60
CA ALA A 258 36.26 5.02 20.18
C ALA A 258 36.73 3.73 19.49
N LYS A 259 36.99 3.77 18.18
CA LYS A 259 37.57 2.65 17.43
C LYS A 259 39.03 2.39 17.80
N ARG A 260 39.83 3.44 18.00
CA ARG A 260 41.25 3.33 18.36
C ARG A 260 41.44 2.70 19.74
N ASN A 261 40.56 3.03 20.68
CA ASN A 261 40.60 2.51 22.06
C ASN A 261 40.04 1.09 22.24
N LYS A 262 39.57 0.45 21.15
CA LYS A 262 39.11 -0.96 21.14
C LYS A 262 40.17 -1.95 20.63
N LYS A 263 41.33 -1.45 20.21
CA LYS A 263 42.53 -2.25 19.92
C LYS A 263 43.43 -2.28 21.15
#